data_AF-C1B7F5-F1
#
_entry.id   AF-C1B7F5-F1
#
_cell.length_a   1.000
_cell.length_b   1.000
_cell.length_c   1.000
_cell.angle_alpha   90.00
_cell.angle_beta   90.00
_cell.angle_gamma   90.00
#
_symmetry.space_group_name_H-M   'P 1'
#
loop_
_entity.id
_entity.type
_entity.pdbx_description
1 polymer ?
#
loop_
_entity_poly.entity_id
_entity_poly.type
_entity_poly.pdbx_seq_one_letter_code
_entity_poly.pdbx_strand_id
1 'polypeptide(L)'
;MKAGEPAELVNKSVTKAVRLLRELASRPRTGATVSTLAKAVGISRPTAFRLLHSFERTGLVDRIDNNYILGSEMSRLGRHADPYTGLAARAQPLLQELADEFNETVTLSVPNAKDELDLIAEAAGTHVVGTSSRTSDHMIGKRYPLHASSSGKVLLAEWPIKKIVGRLPEKLDATVSSTPSGRIRRSPRSGTDSCQEFRRGV
;
A
#
# COMPACT_ATOMS: atom_id res chain seq x y z
N MET A 1 7.67 -28.81 -11.48
CA MET A 1 6.96 -29.60 -10.45
C MET A 1 6.28 -28.63 -9.51
N LYS A 2 4.94 -28.55 -9.52
CA LYS A 2 4.16 -27.63 -8.67
C LYS A 2 4.20 -28.15 -7.23
N ALA A 3 4.85 -27.43 -6.33
CA ALA A 3 4.65 -27.64 -4.90
C ALA A 3 3.23 -27.19 -4.56
N GLY A 4 2.34 -28.15 -4.33
CA GLY A 4 1.04 -27.90 -3.72
C GLY A 4 1.27 -27.42 -2.29
N GLU A 5 1.00 -26.15 -2.04
CA GLU A 5 1.00 -25.55 -0.70
C GLU A 5 -0.11 -26.22 0.14
N PRO A 6 0.12 -26.51 1.44
CA PRO A 6 -0.80 -27.30 2.26
C PRO A 6 -2.03 -26.46 2.63
N ALA A 7 -3.03 -26.46 1.75
CA ALA A 7 -4.36 -25.88 2.02
C ALA A 7 -5.03 -26.45 3.29
N GLU A 8 -4.51 -27.57 3.82
CA GLU A 8 -5.04 -28.33 4.94
C GLU A 8 -4.73 -27.73 6.33
N LEU A 9 -3.76 -26.81 6.45
CA LEU A 9 -3.41 -26.18 7.75
C LEU A 9 -4.08 -24.81 7.99
N VAL A 10 -4.81 -24.28 7.01
CA VAL A 10 -5.38 -22.93 7.09
C VAL A 10 -6.64 -22.91 7.95
N ASN A 11 -6.59 -22.24 9.10
CA ASN A 11 -7.75 -22.04 9.95
C ASN A 11 -8.73 -21.02 9.31
N LYS A 12 -9.87 -21.54 8.84
CA LYS A 12 -10.91 -20.75 8.17
C LYS A 12 -11.50 -19.65 9.07
N SER A 13 -11.59 -19.87 10.37
CA SER A 13 -12.11 -18.87 11.32
C SER A 13 -11.16 -17.68 11.44
N VAL A 14 -9.86 -17.94 11.55
CA VAL A 14 -8.82 -16.89 11.57
C VAL A 14 -8.84 -16.11 10.26
N THR A 15 -8.95 -16.80 9.12
CA THR A 15 -9.01 -16.15 7.81
C THR A 15 -10.22 -15.21 7.69
N LYS A 16 -11.41 -15.64 8.14
CA LYS A 16 -12.63 -14.80 8.17
C LYS A 16 -12.48 -13.61 9.11
N ALA A 17 -11.86 -13.82 10.26
CA ALA A 17 -11.60 -12.78 11.26
C ALA A 17 -10.70 -11.69 10.66
N VAL A 18 -9.58 -12.07 10.03
CA VAL A 18 -8.67 -11.13 9.35
C VAL A 18 -9.38 -10.39 8.21
N ARG A 19 -10.23 -11.07 7.43
CA ARG A 19 -11.01 -10.41 6.36
C ARG A 19 -11.97 -9.36 6.90
N LEU A 20 -12.62 -9.60 8.06
CA LEU A 20 -13.46 -8.59 8.72
C LEU A 20 -12.66 -7.36 9.15
N LEU A 21 -11.47 -7.54 9.74
CA LEU A 21 -10.62 -6.41 10.12
C LEU A 21 -10.18 -5.60 8.90
N ARG A 22 -9.83 -6.26 7.80
CA ARG A 22 -9.46 -5.59 6.54
C ARG A 22 -10.62 -4.80 5.94
N GLU A 23 -11.81 -5.40 5.91
CA GLU A 23 -13.03 -4.74 5.44
C GLU A 23 -13.41 -3.54 6.33
N LEU A 24 -13.17 -3.64 7.64
CA LEU A 24 -13.37 -2.52 8.55
C LEU A 24 -12.34 -1.41 8.33
N ALA A 25 -11.08 -1.77 8.05
CA ALA A 25 -9.99 -0.83 7.78
C ALA A 25 -10.16 -0.05 6.46
N SER A 26 -10.86 -0.61 5.48
CA SER A 26 -11.16 0.08 4.22
C SER A 26 -12.34 1.04 4.30
N ARG A 27 -12.94 1.23 5.48
CA ARG A 27 -14.11 2.10 5.68
C ARG A 27 -13.72 3.39 6.40
N PRO A 28 -14.53 4.47 6.24
CA PRO A 28 -14.34 5.69 7.00
C PRO A 28 -14.41 5.44 8.51
N ARG A 29 -13.85 6.37 9.30
CA ARG A 29 -13.84 6.28 10.78
C ARG A 29 -15.22 6.25 11.43
N THR A 30 -16.28 6.54 10.69
CA THR A 30 -17.67 6.36 11.14
C THR A 30 -18.05 4.88 11.36
N GLY A 31 -17.24 3.95 10.85
CA GLY A 31 -17.37 2.52 11.11
C GLY A 31 -18.43 1.82 10.26
N ALA A 32 -18.80 0.61 10.66
CA ALA A 32 -19.87 -0.15 10.01
C ALA A 32 -20.61 -1.11 10.94
N THR A 33 -21.87 -1.33 10.63
CA THR A 33 -22.69 -2.32 11.33
C THR A 33 -22.23 -3.75 11.04
N VAL A 34 -22.53 -4.66 11.96
CA VAL A 34 -22.35 -6.12 11.79
C VAL A 34 -22.97 -6.64 10.48
N SER A 35 -24.16 -6.16 10.12
CA SER A 35 -24.87 -6.61 8.91
C SER A 35 -24.10 -6.25 7.65
N THR A 36 -23.58 -5.02 7.61
CA THR A 36 -22.81 -4.51 6.47
C THR A 36 -21.50 -5.27 6.31
N LEU A 37 -20.78 -5.50 7.42
CA LEU A 37 -19.52 -6.24 7.44
C LEU A 37 -19.73 -7.72 7.06
N ALA A 38 -20.77 -8.36 7.59
CA ALA A 38 -21.11 -9.75 7.26
C ALA A 38 -21.38 -9.94 5.77
N LYS A 39 -22.15 -9.02 5.17
CA LYS A 39 -22.46 -9.03 3.73
C LYS A 39 -21.20 -8.83 2.88
N ALA A 40 -20.35 -7.87 3.23
CA ALA A 40 -19.12 -7.57 2.49
C ALA A 40 -18.12 -8.74 2.51
N VAL A 41 -17.98 -9.42 3.65
CA VAL A 41 -17.05 -10.57 3.79
C VAL A 41 -17.67 -11.87 3.25
N GLY A 42 -18.99 -11.95 3.12
CA GLY A 42 -19.70 -13.15 2.67
C GLY A 42 -19.83 -14.21 3.76
N ILE A 43 -20.15 -13.79 4.99
CA ILE A 43 -20.35 -14.67 6.15
C ILE A 43 -21.70 -14.40 6.83
N SER A 44 -22.19 -15.34 7.63
CA SER A 44 -23.46 -15.16 8.34
C SER A 44 -23.34 -14.06 9.42
N ARG A 45 -24.44 -13.36 9.67
CA ARG A 45 -24.53 -12.31 10.68
C ARG A 45 -24.10 -12.79 12.09
N PRO A 46 -24.54 -13.97 12.59
CA PRO A 46 -24.10 -14.47 13.89
C PRO A 46 -22.60 -14.77 13.94
N THR A 47 -22.00 -15.28 12.85
CA THR A 47 -20.55 -15.51 12.77
C THR A 47 -19.78 -14.19 12.81
N ALA A 48 -20.20 -13.19 12.03
CA ALA A 48 -19.58 -11.86 12.06
C ALA A 48 -19.65 -11.24 13.45
N PHE A 49 -20.82 -11.30 14.10
CA PHE A 49 -21.02 -10.80 15.46
C PHE A 49 -20.08 -11.46 16.47
N ARG A 50 -19.95 -12.80 16.46
CA ARG A 50 -19.05 -13.51 17.37
C ARG A 50 -17.58 -13.13 17.18
N LEU A 51 -17.15 -12.95 15.92
CA LEU A 51 -15.79 -12.52 15.61
C LEU A 51 -15.54 -11.08 16.06
N LEU A 52 -16.46 -10.16 15.75
CA LEU A 52 -16.36 -8.75 16.16
C LEU A 52 -16.38 -8.60 17.68
N HIS A 53 -17.23 -9.34 18.38
CA HIS A 53 -17.25 -9.37 19.84
C HIS A 53 -15.92 -9.91 20.42
N SER A 54 -15.30 -10.90 19.76
CA SER A 54 -13.97 -11.38 20.17
C SER A 54 -12.91 -10.31 19.97
N PHE A 55 -12.98 -9.56 18.87
CA PHE A 55 -12.07 -8.43 18.62
C PHE A 55 -12.26 -7.29 19.61
N GLU A 56 -13.50 -6.97 19.96
CA GLU A 56 -13.86 -5.99 20.97
C GLU A 56 -13.26 -6.33 22.33
N ARG A 57 -13.37 -7.59 22.77
CA ARG A 57 -12.73 -8.08 24.00
C ARG A 57 -11.20 -7.97 24.01
N THR A 58 -10.58 -7.96 22.83
CA THR A 58 -9.11 -7.80 22.67
C THR A 58 -8.68 -6.37 22.37
N GLY A 59 -9.61 -5.41 22.31
CA GLY A 59 -9.33 -4.01 21.97
C GLY A 59 -8.93 -3.75 20.50
N LEU A 60 -9.03 -4.76 19.63
CA LEU A 60 -8.71 -4.64 18.20
C LEU A 60 -9.79 -3.87 17.43
N VAL A 61 -11.01 -3.84 17.97
CA VAL A 61 -12.18 -3.15 17.42
C VAL A 61 -12.91 -2.51 18.59
N ASP A 62 -13.43 -1.30 18.41
CA ASP A 62 -14.35 -0.66 19.36
C ASP A 62 -15.74 -0.57 18.74
N ARG A 63 -16.75 -0.39 19.59
CA ARG A 63 -18.14 -0.21 19.16
C ARG A 63 -18.65 1.16 19.61
N ILE A 64 -19.10 1.95 18.64
CA ILE A 64 -19.79 3.22 18.86
C ILE A 64 -21.22 3.05 18.35
N ASP A 65 -22.19 3.11 19.26
CA ASP A 65 -23.59 2.79 19.01
C ASP A 65 -23.76 1.39 18.38
N ASN A 66 -24.05 1.35 17.09
CA ASN A 66 -24.25 0.13 16.32
C ASN A 66 -23.15 -0.11 15.27
N ASN A 67 -22.15 0.77 15.21
CA ASN A 67 -21.03 0.69 14.30
C ASN A 67 -19.79 0.19 15.02
N TYR A 68 -19.08 -0.72 14.37
CA TYR A 68 -17.75 -1.14 14.77
C TYR A 68 -16.73 -0.25 14.08
N ILE A 69 -15.65 0.10 14.79
CA ILE A 69 -14.50 0.87 14.32
C ILE A 69 -13.21 0.16 14.73
N LEU A 70 -12.08 0.44 14.09
CA LEU A 70 -10.80 -0.13 14.54
C LEU A 70 -10.43 0.44 15.91
N GLY A 71 -10.05 -0.46 16.83
CA GLY A 71 -9.70 -0.10 18.19
C GLY A 71 -8.26 0.36 18.33
N SER A 72 -7.94 0.92 19.50
CA SER A 72 -6.61 1.50 19.77
C SER A 72 -5.48 0.46 19.75
N GLU A 73 -5.75 -0.82 20.05
CA GLU A 73 -4.74 -1.89 19.99
C GLU A 73 -4.24 -2.14 18.56
N MET A 74 -5.09 -1.97 17.54
CA MET A 74 -4.62 -2.06 16.15
C MET A 74 -3.56 -1.00 15.83
N SER A 75 -3.71 0.21 16.36
CA SER A 75 -2.72 1.28 16.18
C SER A 75 -1.44 0.99 16.97
N ARG A 76 -1.54 0.42 18.18
CA ARG A 76 -0.36 0.00 18.97
C ARG A 76 0.43 -1.10 18.26
N LEU A 77 -0.24 -2.15 17.81
CA LEU A 77 0.38 -3.24 17.06
C LEU A 77 0.99 -2.74 15.74
N GLY A 78 0.28 -1.87 15.03
CA GLY A 78 0.78 -1.23 13.81
C GLY A 78 2.09 -0.49 14.01
N ARG A 79 2.20 0.32 15.09
CA ARG A 79 3.45 1.03 15.42
C ARG A 79 4.62 0.10 15.75
N HIS A 80 4.38 -1.04 16.38
CA HIS A 80 5.44 -2.02 16.65
C HIS A 80 5.84 -2.83 15.41
N ALA A 81 4.91 -3.01 14.48
CA ALA A 81 5.12 -3.78 13.26
C ALA A 81 5.67 -2.96 12.10
N ASP A 82 5.62 -1.62 12.18
CA ASP A 82 6.11 -0.73 11.13
C ASP A 82 7.65 -0.62 11.17
N PRO A 83 8.36 -1.24 10.19
CA PRO A 83 9.82 -1.20 10.16
C PRO A 83 10.36 0.19 9.78
N TYR A 84 9.49 1.11 9.34
CA TYR A 84 9.87 2.41 8.80
C TYR A 84 9.59 3.55 9.77
N THR A 85 9.01 3.31 10.96
CA THR A 85 8.64 4.38 11.90
C THR A 85 9.81 5.33 12.21
N GLY A 86 11.01 4.79 12.42
CA GLY A 86 12.21 5.60 12.67
C GLY A 86 12.69 6.40 11.45
N LEU A 87 12.52 5.86 10.24
CA LEU A 87 12.89 6.53 8.99
C LEU A 87 11.88 7.63 8.64
N ALA A 88 10.59 7.33 8.73
CA ALA A 88 9.50 8.26 8.46
C ALA A 88 9.60 9.49 9.38
N ALA A 89 9.83 9.28 10.68
CA ALA A 89 9.97 10.38 11.65
C ALA A 89 11.17 11.30 11.34
N ARG A 90 12.29 10.76 10.83
CA ARG A 90 13.47 11.53 10.45
C ARG A 90 13.33 12.23 9.10
N ALA A 91 12.58 11.62 8.18
CA ALA A 91 12.34 12.18 6.85
C ALA A 91 11.26 13.27 6.85
N GLN A 92 10.31 13.23 7.80
CA GLN A 92 9.17 14.15 7.84
C GLN A 92 9.57 15.64 7.82
N PRO A 93 10.58 16.13 8.57
CA PRO A 93 10.99 17.53 8.51
C PRO A 93 11.53 17.92 7.12
N LEU A 94 12.33 17.06 6.49
CA LEU A 94 12.87 17.29 5.15
C LEU A 94 11.77 17.31 4.08
N LEU A 95 10.77 16.44 4.22
CA LEU A 95 9.62 16.44 3.33
C LEU A 95 8.80 17.73 3.48
N GLN A 96 8.68 18.24 4.72
CA GLN A 96 7.97 19.50 4.97
C GLN A 96 8.72 20.68 4.37
N GLU A 97 10.04 20.76 4.53
CA GLU A 97 10.87 21.80 3.90
C GLU A 97 10.70 21.82 2.37
N LEU A 98 10.73 20.64 1.73
CA LEU A 98 10.51 20.51 0.30
C LEU A 98 9.07 20.88 -0.10
N ALA A 99 8.07 20.43 0.67
CA ALA A 99 6.67 20.75 0.39
C ALA A 99 6.40 22.26 0.53
N ASP A 100 7.05 22.93 1.49
CA ASP A 100 6.94 24.37 1.69
C ASP A 100 7.67 25.16 0.59
N GLU A 101 8.83 24.68 0.14
CA GLU A 101 9.60 25.29 -0.95
C GLU A 101 8.89 25.19 -2.30
N PHE A 102 8.41 23.99 -2.66
CA PHE A 102 7.79 23.72 -3.96
C PHE A 102 6.27 23.96 -3.97
N ASN A 103 5.66 24.15 -2.79
CA ASN A 103 4.22 24.26 -2.59
C ASN A 103 3.41 23.10 -3.19
N GLU A 104 4.01 21.91 -3.24
CA GLU A 104 3.45 20.70 -3.83
C GLU A 104 3.52 19.52 -2.85
N THR A 105 2.73 18.47 -3.09
CA THR A 105 2.76 17.26 -2.25
C THR A 105 4.04 16.44 -2.51
N VAL A 106 4.84 16.24 -1.46
CA VAL A 106 6.05 15.43 -1.49
C VAL A 106 5.79 14.12 -0.76
N THR A 107 6.14 13.00 -1.36
CA THR A 107 5.93 11.66 -0.80
C THR A 107 7.23 10.87 -0.72
N LEU A 108 7.36 10.04 0.31
CA LEU A 108 8.45 9.09 0.46
C LEU A 108 7.89 7.66 0.41
N SER A 109 8.44 6.86 -0.50
CA SER A 109 8.05 5.47 -0.69
C SER A 109 9.26 4.54 -0.64
N VAL A 110 9.07 3.34 -0.09
CA VAL A 110 10.12 2.31 0.03
C VAL A 110 9.66 1.03 -0.68
N PRO A 111 10.53 0.38 -1.48
CA PRO A 111 10.20 -0.90 -2.09
C PRO A 111 10.09 -2.00 -1.03
N ASN A 112 8.98 -2.73 -1.06
CA ASN A 112 8.71 -3.84 -0.14
C ASN A 112 9.11 -5.19 -0.76
N ALA A 113 9.03 -6.26 0.05
CA ALA A 113 9.42 -7.61 -0.38
C ALA A 113 8.54 -8.21 -1.50
N LYS A 114 7.43 -7.57 -1.83
CA LYS A 114 6.50 -7.97 -2.90
C LYS A 114 6.67 -7.15 -4.18
N ASP A 115 7.75 -6.39 -4.29
CA ASP A 115 8.03 -5.52 -5.44
C ASP A 115 6.91 -4.47 -5.67
N GLU A 116 6.31 -4.01 -4.57
CA GLU A 116 5.43 -2.85 -4.53
C GLU A 116 6.12 -1.73 -3.73
N LEU A 117 5.62 -0.50 -3.86
CA LEU A 117 6.05 0.62 -3.05
C LEU A 117 5.10 0.85 -1.89
N ASP A 118 5.63 0.79 -0.68
CA ASP A 118 4.93 1.25 0.52
C ASP A 118 5.19 2.75 0.70
N LEU A 119 4.13 3.56 0.72
CA LEU A 119 4.26 4.98 1.04
C LEU A 119 4.34 5.15 2.57
N ILE A 120 5.49 5.64 3.04
CA ILE A 120 5.84 5.67 4.47
C ILE A 120 5.78 7.07 5.10
N ALA A 121 5.87 8.12 4.29
CA ALA A 121 5.73 9.50 4.75
C ALA A 121 5.25 10.41 3.61
N GLU A 122 4.57 11.49 3.97
CA GLU A 122 3.98 12.46 3.05
C GLU A 122 3.98 13.84 3.72
N ALA A 123 4.25 14.88 2.94
CA ALA A 123 4.03 16.27 3.30
C ALA A 123 3.22 16.94 2.18
N ALA A 124 2.10 17.54 2.54
CA ALA A 124 1.21 18.20 1.58
C ALA A 124 1.55 19.69 1.49
N GLY A 125 1.70 20.21 0.27
CA GLY A 125 1.76 21.65 0.01
C GLY A 125 0.43 22.36 0.34
N THR A 126 0.42 23.69 0.28
CA THR A 126 -0.76 24.49 0.69
C THR A 126 -1.88 24.54 -0.35
N HIS A 127 -1.70 23.95 -1.54
CA HIS A 127 -2.72 23.89 -2.59
C HIS A 127 -3.96 23.08 -2.15
N VAL A 128 -5.15 23.64 -2.44
CA VAL A 128 -6.47 23.01 -2.21
C VAL A 128 -6.69 21.80 -3.14
N VAL A 129 -5.95 21.73 -4.26
CA VAL A 129 -5.98 20.64 -5.24
C VAL A 129 -4.71 19.80 -5.12
N GLY A 130 -4.45 19.25 -3.93
CA GLY A 130 -3.45 18.20 -3.74
C GLY A 130 -4.10 16.81 -3.88
N THR A 131 -3.35 15.82 -4.35
CA THR A 131 -3.77 14.40 -4.27
C THR A 131 -3.99 13.95 -2.82
N SER A 132 -3.42 14.68 -1.88
CA SER A 132 -3.64 14.63 -0.44
C SER A 132 -4.59 15.76 0.00
N SER A 133 -5.79 15.85 -0.60
CA SER A 133 -6.75 16.84 -0.14
C SER A 133 -7.07 16.58 1.33
N ARG A 134 -7.12 17.66 2.12
CA ARG A 134 -7.24 17.74 3.59
C ARG A 134 -8.50 17.07 4.18
N THR A 135 -9.24 16.35 3.36
CA THR A 135 -10.44 15.58 3.68
C THR A 135 -10.14 14.10 3.46
N SER A 136 -9.80 13.42 4.55
CA SER A 136 -10.07 11.99 4.79
C SER A 136 -9.26 10.88 4.09
N ASP A 137 -8.28 11.14 3.23
CA ASP A 137 -7.51 10.07 2.58
C ASP A 137 -5.98 10.26 2.69
N HIS A 138 -5.43 10.04 3.90
CA HIS A 138 -3.97 9.91 4.05
C HIS A 138 -3.46 8.77 3.15
N MET A 139 -2.44 9.04 2.34
CA MET A 139 -1.91 8.06 1.39
C MET A 139 -0.93 7.09 2.05
N ILE A 140 -0.53 7.37 3.30
CA ILE A 140 0.37 6.54 4.11
C ILE A 140 -0.24 5.15 4.32
N GLY A 141 0.53 4.11 3.96
CA GLY A 141 0.09 2.71 4.01
C GLY A 141 -0.64 2.21 2.76
N LYS A 142 -0.87 3.07 1.74
CA LYS A 142 -1.27 2.61 0.40
C LYS A 142 -0.08 1.98 -0.31
N ARG A 143 -0.37 1.03 -1.19
CA ARG A 143 0.63 0.35 -2.02
C ARG A 143 0.50 0.76 -3.47
N TYR A 144 1.64 1.07 -4.08
CA TYR A 144 1.70 1.46 -5.48
C TYR A 144 2.56 0.48 -6.29
N PRO A 145 2.11 0.04 -7.47
CA PRO A 145 2.93 -0.78 -8.36
C PRO A 145 4.17 -0.01 -8.83
N LEU A 146 5.32 -0.67 -8.88
CA LEU A 146 6.58 -0.06 -9.33
C LEU A 146 6.51 0.53 -10.75
N HIS A 147 5.72 -0.08 -11.66
CA HIS A 147 5.61 0.38 -13.04
C HIS A 147 4.65 1.56 -13.22
N ALA A 148 3.78 1.81 -12.25
CA ALA A 148 2.65 2.73 -12.36
C ALA A 148 2.77 3.99 -11.49
N SER A 149 3.85 4.14 -10.72
CA SER A 149 4.17 5.37 -9.98
C SER A 149 5.43 6.05 -10.52
N SER A 150 5.54 7.37 -10.33
CA SER A 150 6.74 8.13 -10.67
C SER A 150 7.95 7.62 -9.90
N SER A 151 7.82 7.48 -8.57
CA SER A 151 8.86 6.94 -7.68
C SER A 151 9.28 5.52 -8.07
N GLY A 152 8.35 4.67 -8.50
CA GLY A 152 8.63 3.31 -8.94
C GLY A 152 9.42 3.27 -10.24
N LYS A 153 9.10 4.14 -11.20
CA LYS A 153 9.85 4.26 -12.46
C LYS A 153 11.29 4.71 -12.23
N VAL A 154 11.51 5.71 -11.36
CA VAL A 154 12.87 6.15 -10.99
C VAL A 154 13.64 5.00 -10.32
N LEU A 155 13.00 4.29 -9.39
CA LEU A 155 13.63 3.17 -8.70
C LEU A 155 13.96 2.01 -9.64
N LEU A 156 13.10 1.73 -10.63
CA LEU A 156 13.36 0.75 -11.68
C LEU A 156 14.49 1.18 -12.61
N ALA A 157 14.68 2.48 -12.88
CA ALA A 157 15.76 2.97 -13.74
C ALA A 157 17.15 2.76 -13.11
N GLU A 158 17.25 2.85 -11.78
CA GLU A 158 18.49 2.64 -11.02
C GLU A 158 18.79 1.15 -10.74
N TRP A 159 17.84 0.24 -10.99
CA TRP A 159 18.03 -1.18 -10.72
C TRP A 159 18.76 -1.90 -11.88
N PRO A 160 19.61 -2.90 -11.59
CA PRO A 160 20.18 -3.73 -12.64
C PRO A 160 19.09 -4.44 -13.43
N ILE A 161 19.18 -4.44 -14.77
CA ILE A 161 18.18 -5.04 -15.68
C ILE A 161 17.83 -6.49 -15.30
N LYS A 162 18.82 -7.27 -14.83
CA LYS A 162 18.62 -8.65 -14.34
C LYS A 162 17.62 -8.74 -13.18
N LYS A 163 17.59 -7.73 -12.30
CA LYS A 163 16.68 -7.64 -11.16
C LYS A 163 15.27 -7.24 -11.60
N ILE A 164 15.14 -6.45 -12.66
CA ILE A 164 13.86 -5.96 -13.22
C ILE A 164 13.10 -7.07 -13.94
N VAL A 165 13.76 -7.82 -14.82
CA VAL A 165 13.14 -8.82 -15.70
C VAL A 165 12.53 -10.00 -14.91
N GLY A 166 12.98 -10.26 -13.68
CA GLY A 166 12.42 -11.29 -12.80
C GLY A 166 11.33 -10.81 -11.84
N ARG A 167 11.07 -9.50 -11.77
CA ARG A 167 10.20 -8.89 -10.73
C ARG A 167 8.97 -8.19 -11.29
N LEU A 168 9.01 -7.76 -12.56
CA LEU A 168 7.84 -7.19 -13.22
C LEU A 168 6.93 -8.30 -13.76
N PRO A 169 5.60 -8.18 -13.61
CA PRO A 169 4.66 -9.12 -14.21
C PRO A 169 4.78 -9.09 -15.74
N GLU A 170 4.53 -10.24 -16.38
CA GLU A 170 4.64 -10.42 -17.83
C GLU A 170 3.65 -9.52 -18.61
N LYS A 171 2.58 -9.09 -17.93
CA LYS A 171 1.65 -8.05 -18.36
C LYS A 171 1.58 -6.97 -17.29
N LEU A 172 1.79 -5.72 -17.70
CA LEU A 172 1.63 -4.55 -16.84
C LEU A 172 0.17 -4.12 -16.86
N ASP A 173 -0.52 -4.23 -15.73
CA ASP A 173 -1.90 -3.78 -15.62
C ASP A 173 -1.96 -2.26 -15.79
N ALA A 174 -2.87 -1.80 -16.66
CA ALA A 174 -3.09 -0.38 -16.89
C ALA A 174 -3.85 0.21 -15.69
N THR A 175 -3.18 1.07 -14.93
CA THR A 175 -3.76 1.70 -13.73
C THR A 175 -4.44 3.05 -14.09
N VAL A 176 -4.14 3.60 -15.27
CA VAL A 176 -4.76 4.81 -15.85
C VAL A 176 -4.79 4.67 -17.39
N SER A 177 -5.73 5.33 -18.08
CA SER A 177 -5.88 5.33 -19.55
C SER A 177 -4.64 5.77 -20.33
N SER A 178 -3.71 6.49 -19.68
CA SER A 178 -2.44 6.97 -20.24
C SER A 178 -1.21 6.17 -19.79
N THR A 179 -1.40 5.02 -19.11
CA THR A 179 -0.28 4.10 -18.82
C THR A 179 0.29 3.63 -20.16
N PRO A 180 1.61 3.72 -20.41
CA PRO A 180 2.22 3.04 -21.54
C PRO A 180 2.07 1.53 -21.30
N SER A 181 0.95 0.96 -21.74
CA SER A 181 0.64 -0.46 -21.71
C SER A 181 1.43 -1.11 -22.85
N GLY A 182 2.74 -1.25 -22.63
CA GLY A 182 3.66 -1.88 -23.55
C GLY A 182 4.12 -3.23 -23.02
N ARG A 183 3.99 -4.28 -23.84
CA ARG A 183 4.78 -5.52 -23.70
C ARG A 183 6.25 -5.12 -23.62
N ILE A 184 7.01 -5.60 -22.63
CA ILE A 184 8.47 -5.48 -22.63
C ILE A 184 8.96 -6.14 -23.93
N ARG A 185 9.25 -5.33 -24.96
CA ARG A 185 9.88 -5.82 -26.18
C ARG A 185 11.30 -6.21 -25.78
N ARG A 186 11.50 -7.51 -25.57
CA ARG A 186 12.83 -8.11 -25.53
C ARG A 186 13.45 -7.93 -26.91
N SER A 187 14.16 -6.82 -27.12
CA SER A 187 15.08 -6.73 -28.25
C SER A 187 16.32 -7.55 -27.90
N PRO A 188 16.74 -8.52 -28.72
CA PRO A 188 18.06 -9.11 -28.60
C PRO A 188 19.06 -8.05 -29.08
N ARG A 189 19.61 -7.23 -28.18
CA ARG A 189 20.80 -6.46 -28.50
C ARG A 189 22.01 -7.36 -28.28
N SER A 190 22.38 -8.06 -29.34
CA SER A 190 23.74 -8.49 -29.60
C SER A 190 24.63 -7.24 -29.73
N GLY A 191 25.83 -7.28 -29.14
CA GLY A 191 26.90 -6.36 -29.50
C GLY A 191 27.22 -5.33 -28.43
N THR A 192 28.46 -5.41 -27.98
CA THR A 192 29.24 -4.49 -27.13
C THR A 192 29.25 -3.04 -27.64
N ASP A 193 29.59 -2.13 -26.72
CA ASP A 193 29.94 -0.71 -26.91
C ASP A 193 28.80 0.30 -27.10
N SER A 194 28.41 0.96 -25.99
CA SER A 194 28.51 2.42 -25.83
C SER A 194 27.82 2.84 -24.51
N CYS A 195 28.58 2.77 -23.41
CA CYS A 195 28.24 3.36 -22.13
C CYS A 195 29.06 4.66 -21.98
N GLN A 196 28.68 5.77 -22.64
CA GLN A 196 29.28 7.06 -22.27
C GLN A 196 28.52 8.36 -22.63
N GLU A 197 27.39 8.37 -23.34
CA GLU A 197 26.82 9.63 -23.86
C GLU A 197 25.46 10.07 -23.29
N PHE A 198 25.24 9.95 -21.97
CA PHE A 198 24.06 10.55 -21.31
C PHE A 198 24.43 11.38 -20.06
N ARG A 199 25.51 12.17 -20.17
CA ARG A 199 25.82 13.30 -19.28
C ARG A 199 26.08 14.54 -20.14
N ARG A 200 25.02 15.22 -20.59
CA ARG A 200 25.01 16.66 -20.93
C ARG A 200 23.60 17.03 -21.40
N GLY A 201 22.94 17.91 -20.66
CA GLY A 201 21.65 18.48 -21.02
C GLY A 201 20.86 18.83 -19.77
N VAL A 202 21.22 19.97 -19.19
CA VAL A 202 20.33 20.81 -18.37
C VAL A 202 19.08 21.13 -19.18
#